data_AF-A0A2P2ILX5-F1
#
_entry.id   AF-A0A2P2ILX5-F1
#
_cell.length_a   1.000
_cell.length_b   1.000
_cell.length_c   1.000
_cell.angle_alpha   90.00
_cell.angle_beta   90.00
_cell.angle_gamma   90.00
#
_symmetry.space_group_name_H-M   'P 1'
#
loop_
_entity.id
_entity.type
_entity.pdbx_description
1 polymer ?
#
loop_
_entity_poly.entity_id
_entity_poly.type
_entity_poly.pdbx_seq_one_letter_code
_entity_poly.pdbx_strand_id
1 'polypeptide(L)'
;MRKHANILNSKSLAHVSAGGAKGNHSTMYEIEGSYGRRCCAVYDGNRRRVAEVKQKEAVRGDVAFGDDVFRLIVLPEMDASVAMAIVIILDQMFGSSTSRRF
;
A
#
# COMPACT_ATOMS: atom_id res chain seq x y z
N MET A 1 -33.70 13.24 -7.03
CA MET A 1 -32.53 14.02 -6.60
C MET A 1 -31.35 13.08 -6.41
N ARG A 2 -30.33 13.14 -7.28
CA ARG A 2 -29.15 12.28 -7.20
C ARG A 2 -28.28 12.74 -6.03
N LYS A 3 -28.14 11.91 -5.01
CA LYS A 3 -27.22 12.13 -3.91
C LYS A 3 -25.79 11.96 -4.46
N HIS A 4 -25.08 13.07 -4.68
CA HIS A 4 -23.65 13.03 -4.93
C HIS A 4 -22.97 12.60 -3.63
N ALA A 5 -22.74 11.29 -3.48
CA ALA A 5 -21.83 10.80 -2.45
C ALA A 5 -20.44 11.27 -2.87
N ASN A 6 -19.81 12.11 -2.06
CA ASN A 6 -18.39 12.41 -2.19
C ASN A 6 -17.61 11.11 -1.94
N ILE A 7 -17.17 10.45 -3.01
CA ILE A 7 -16.22 9.33 -3.01
C ILE A 7 -14.81 9.89 -2.74
N LEU A 8 -14.67 10.70 -1.70
CA LEU A 8 -13.41 11.26 -1.24
C LEU A 8 -13.40 11.08 0.27
N ASN A 9 -12.81 9.97 0.72
CA ASN A 9 -11.98 9.85 1.94
C ASN A 9 -12.05 8.44 2.56
N SER A 10 -11.71 7.40 1.80
CA SER A 10 -11.03 6.24 2.40
C SER A 10 -9.55 6.40 2.08
N LYS A 11 -8.85 7.32 2.77
CA LYS A 11 -7.39 7.47 2.62
C LYS A 11 -6.67 6.17 2.94
N SER A 12 -7.17 5.42 3.93
CA SER A 12 -6.62 4.15 4.37
C SER A 12 -7.06 2.99 3.48
N LEU A 13 -6.06 2.31 2.91
CA LEU A 13 -6.15 1.05 2.16
C LEU A 13 -6.13 -0.16 3.09
N ALA A 14 -5.29 -0.13 4.14
CA ALA A 14 -5.13 -1.22 5.10
C ALA A 14 -4.53 -0.71 6.41
N HIS A 15 -4.75 -1.48 7.49
CA HIS A 15 -4.15 -1.23 8.80
C HIS A 15 -3.38 -2.46 9.28
N VAL A 16 -2.21 -2.24 9.87
CA VAL A 16 -1.42 -3.28 10.55
C VAL A 16 -1.48 -2.98 12.03
N SER A 17 -1.82 -3.99 12.83
CA SER A 17 -1.90 -3.90 14.29
C SER A 17 -1.09 -5.02 14.93
N ALA A 18 -0.60 -4.78 16.15
CA ALA A 18 0.04 -5.83 16.93
C ALA A 18 -1.01 -6.85 17.38
N GLY A 19 -0.81 -8.13 17.06
CA GLY A 19 -1.63 -9.22 17.57
C GLY A 19 -1.31 -9.49 19.04
N GLY A 20 -2.01 -8.82 19.96
CA GLY A 20 -1.84 -8.96 21.42
C GLY A 20 -3.19 -8.92 22.16
N ALA A 21 -3.25 -9.58 23.31
CA ALA A 21 -4.47 -9.86 24.07
C ALA A 21 -5.37 -8.63 24.30
N LYS A 22 -6.68 -8.84 24.09
CA LYS A 22 -7.84 -7.96 24.33
C LYS A 22 -7.52 -6.67 25.12
N GLY A 23 -7.51 -5.53 24.43
CA GLY A 23 -7.68 -4.24 25.10
C GLY A 23 -7.07 -3.03 24.41
N ASN A 24 -6.04 -3.20 23.57
CA ASN A 24 -5.41 -2.05 22.90
C ASN A 24 -4.94 -2.43 21.49
N HIS A 25 -5.84 -2.33 20.51
CA HIS A 25 -5.49 -2.42 19.10
C HIS A 25 -4.78 -1.13 18.68
N SER A 26 -3.52 -0.95 19.08
CA SER A 26 -2.71 0.13 18.54
C SER A 26 -2.39 -0.19 17.09
N THR A 27 -2.90 0.64 16.17
CA THR A 27 -2.48 0.63 14.77
C THR A 27 -0.98 0.92 14.74
N MET A 28 -0.19 -0.07 14.32
CA MET A 28 1.25 0.08 14.14
C MET A 28 1.55 0.80 12.84
N TYR A 29 0.85 0.41 11.77
CA TYR A 29 0.98 1.04 10.46
C TYR A 29 -0.37 1.28 9.80
N GLU A 30 -0.48 2.43 9.14
CA GLU A 30 -1.58 2.78 8.26
C GLU A 30 -1.06 2.83 6.83
N ILE A 31 -1.68 2.09 5.93
CA ILE A 31 -1.34 2.10 4.51
C ILE A 31 -2.37 2.95 3.80
N GLU A 32 -1.95 3.97 3.08
CA GLU A 32 -2.83 4.80 2.24
C GLU A 32 -2.54 4.59 0.75
N GLY A 33 -3.50 4.95 -0.11
CA GLY A 33 -3.32 4.97 -1.56
C GLY A 33 -3.91 3.77 -2.30
N SER A 34 -3.31 3.39 -3.44
CA SER A 34 -3.81 2.30 -4.27
C SER A 34 -2.70 1.33 -4.65
N TYR A 35 -2.84 0.08 -4.21
CA TYR A 35 -1.85 -0.96 -4.54
C TYR A 35 -1.89 -1.29 -6.03
N GLY A 36 -3.08 -1.37 -6.66
CA GLY A 36 -3.21 -1.62 -8.10
C GLY A 36 -2.49 -0.57 -8.96
N ARG A 37 -2.51 0.70 -8.56
CA ARG A 37 -1.76 1.78 -9.23
C ARG A 37 -0.33 1.95 -8.72
N ARG A 38 0.13 1.03 -7.84
CA ARG A 38 1.43 1.06 -7.17
C ARG A 38 1.74 2.47 -6.61
N CYS A 39 0.79 3.05 -5.89
CA CYS A 39 0.92 4.36 -5.25
C CYS A 39 0.53 4.29 -3.77
N CYS A 40 1.16 3.37 -3.04
CA CYS A 40 0.91 3.19 -1.60
C CYS A 40 1.95 3.92 -0.76
N ALA A 41 1.50 4.50 0.35
CA ALA A 41 2.37 5.02 1.39
C ALA A 41 2.06 4.31 2.71
N VAL A 42 3.10 3.92 3.45
CA VAL A 42 2.99 3.32 4.77
C VAL A 42 3.37 4.36 5.81
N TYR A 43 2.50 4.57 6.78
CA TYR A 43 2.66 5.52 7.86
C TYR A 43 2.77 4.80 9.20
N ASP A 44 3.62 5.30 10.09
CA ASP A 44 3.68 4.86 11.48
C ASP A 44 2.57 5.49 12.34
N GLY A 45 2.50 5.13 13.63
CA GLY A 45 1.52 5.69 14.57
C GLY A 45 1.62 7.21 14.79
N ASN A 46 2.72 7.85 14.38
CA ASN A 46 2.91 9.30 14.41
C ASN A 46 2.54 9.96 13.07
N ARG A 47 1.92 9.22 12.14
CA ARG A 47 1.63 9.63 10.76
C ARG A 47 2.88 10.06 9.97
N ARG A 48 4.05 9.52 10.29
CA ARG A 48 5.26 9.72 9.49
C ARG A 48 5.31 8.63 8.43
N ARG A 49 5.58 9.02 7.19
CA ARG A 49 5.76 8.06 6.10
C ARG A 49 7.05 7.30 6.35
N VAL A 50 6.99 5.96 6.38
CA VAL A 50 8.13 5.07 6.66
C VAL A 50 8.43 4.09 5.51
N ALA A 51 7.48 3.87 4.61
CA ALA A 51 7.73 3.17 3.35
C ALA A 51 6.79 3.68 2.23
N GLU A 52 7.16 3.41 0.98
CA GLU A 52 6.40 3.81 -0.19
C GLU A 52 6.52 2.77 -1.30
N VAL A 53 5.38 2.39 -1.89
CA VAL A 53 5.30 1.59 -3.11
C VAL A 53 5.00 2.55 -4.27
N LYS A 54 5.90 2.56 -5.26
CA LYS A 54 5.79 3.38 -6.48
C LYS A 54 5.80 2.54 -7.74
N GLN A 55 5.03 2.94 -8.75
CA GLN A 55 5.18 2.40 -10.09
C GLN A 55 6.62 2.59 -10.58
N LYS A 56 7.15 1.56 -11.26
CA LYS A 56 8.42 1.66 -11.96
C LYS A 56 8.16 2.16 -13.37
N GLU A 57 8.65 3.36 -13.67
CA GLU A 57 8.64 3.94 -15.00
C GLU A 57 9.93 3.56 -15.74
N ALA A 58 9.86 3.29 -17.04
CA ALA A 58 11.06 3.09 -17.84
C ALA A 58 11.88 4.39 -17.92
N VAL A 59 13.20 4.24 -17.93
CA VAL A 59 14.18 5.34 -18.05
C VAL A 59 13.95 6.18 -19.32
N ARG A 60 13.22 5.62 -20.30
CA ARG A 60 12.85 6.26 -21.57
C ARG A 60 11.34 6.52 -21.67
N GLY A 61 10.79 7.15 -20.63
CA GLY A 61 9.62 8.06 -20.67
C GLY A 61 8.23 7.56 -21.09
N ASP A 62 8.10 6.44 -21.81
CA ASP A 62 6.86 6.13 -22.54
C ASP A 62 6.35 4.69 -22.37
N VAL A 63 7.05 3.87 -21.56
CA VAL A 63 6.64 2.48 -21.33
C VAL A 63 6.62 2.20 -19.83
N ALA A 64 5.44 1.96 -19.27
CA ALA A 64 5.32 1.39 -17.94
C ALA A 64 5.60 -0.12 -18.02
N PHE A 65 6.29 -0.68 -17.03
CA PHE A 65 6.56 -2.12 -16.95
C PHE A 65 5.33 -2.95 -16.52
N GLY A 66 4.13 -2.42 -16.73
CA GLY A 66 2.90 -2.95 -16.13
C GLY A 66 2.88 -2.82 -14.61
N ASP A 67 1.98 -3.55 -13.97
CA ASP A 67 1.81 -3.54 -12.51
C ASP A 67 2.75 -4.54 -11.81
N ASP A 68 3.39 -5.44 -12.55
CA ASP A 68 4.27 -6.49 -12.00
C ASP A 68 5.60 -5.92 -11.48
N VAL A 69 6.02 -4.76 -11.99
CA VAL A 69 7.30 -4.15 -11.63
C VAL A 69 7.08 -2.80 -10.95
N PHE A 70 7.49 -2.73 -9.69
CA PHE A 70 7.37 -1.55 -8.85
C PHE A 70 8.66 -1.30 -8.05
N ARG A 71 8.73 -0.13 -7.42
CA ARG A 71 9.78 0.23 -6.46
C ARG A 71 9.18 0.24 -5.07
N LEU A 72 9.80 -0.50 -4.15
CA LEU A 72 9.58 -0.38 -2.72
C LEU A 72 10.70 0.47 -2.13
N ILE A 73 10.36 1.61 -1.55
CA ILE A 73 11.28 2.50 -0.84
C ILE A 73 11.01 2.31 0.65
N VAL A 74 12.00 1.87 1.41
CA VAL A 74 11.91 1.68 2.86
C VAL A 74 12.81 2.71 3.53
N LEU A 75 12.25 3.50 4.45
CA LEU A 75 13.03 4.45 5.23
C LEU A 75 13.67 3.75 6.44
N PRO A 76 14.76 4.30 7.02
CA PRO A 76 15.50 3.67 8.12
C PRO A 76 14.65 3.35 9.36
N GLU A 77 13.53 4.02 9.54
CA GLU A 77 12.61 3.85 10.67
C GLU A 77 11.76 2.58 10.58
N MET A 78 11.79 1.88 9.43
CA MET A 78 11.03 0.65 9.21
C MET A 78 11.94 -0.51 8.82
N ASP A 79 11.67 -1.67 9.41
CA ASP A 79 12.34 -2.89 9.02
C ASP A 79 11.93 -3.34 7.61
N ALA A 80 12.91 -3.66 6.77
CA ALA A 80 12.67 -4.04 5.38
C ALA A 80 11.87 -5.33 5.24
N SER A 81 12.00 -6.28 6.19
CA SER A 81 11.22 -7.52 6.16
C SER A 81 9.75 -7.25 6.48
N VAL A 82 9.45 -6.33 7.41
CA VAL A 82 8.08 -5.87 7.69
C VAL A 82 7.50 -5.16 6.47
N ALA A 83 8.27 -4.29 5.82
CA ALA A 83 7.82 -3.60 4.60
C ALA A 83 7.48 -4.59 3.48
N MET A 84 8.32 -5.61 3.29
CA MET A 84 8.06 -6.66 2.31
C MET A 84 6.85 -7.53 2.68
N ALA A 85 6.66 -7.85 3.97
CA ALA A 85 5.48 -8.58 4.43
C ALA A 85 4.19 -7.80 4.13
N ILE A 86 4.18 -6.48 4.33
CA ILE A 86 3.04 -5.63 3.93
C ILE A 86 2.78 -5.74 2.43
N VAL A 87 3.82 -5.65 1.59
CA VAL A 87 3.65 -5.78 0.13
C VAL A 87 3.04 -7.14 -0.25
N ILE A 88 3.54 -8.24 0.34
CA ILE A 88 3.01 -9.58 0.06
C ILE A 88 1.53 -9.69 0.45
N ILE A 89 1.15 -9.14 1.61
CA ILE A 89 -0.24 -9.15 2.07
C ILE A 89 -1.12 -8.29 1.14
N LEU A 90 -0.65 -7.11 0.73
CA LEU A 90 -1.36 -6.28 -0.24
C LEU A 90 -1.52 -7.00 -1.59
N ASP A 91 -0.51 -7.75 -2.02
CA ASP A 91 -0.59 -8.56 -3.23
C ASP A 91 -1.65 -9.66 -3.13
N GLN A 92 -1.73 -10.34 -1.98
CA GLN A 92 -2.78 -11.34 -1.75
C GLN A 92 -4.19 -10.71 -1.71
N MET A 93 -4.30 -9.51 -1.14
CA MET A 93 -5.58 -8.79 -1.03
C MET A 93 -6.05 -8.21 -2.36
N PHE A 94 -5.13 -7.70 -3.19
CA PHE A 94 -5.46 -6.85 -4.35
C PHE A 94 -4.92 -7.37 -5.70
N GLY A 95 -4.03 -8.37 -5.71
CA GLY A 95 -3.34 -8.90 -6.89
C GLY A 95 -4.18 -9.84 -7.78
N SER A 96 -5.38 -10.21 -7.38
CA SER A 96 -6.22 -11.21 -8.09
C SER A 96 -7.00 -10.69 -9.31
N SER A 97 -6.81 -9.44 -9.73
CA SER A 97 -7.62 -8.83 -10.81
C SER A 97 -7.04 -9.00 -12.23
N THR A 98 -5.76 -9.34 -12.38
CA THR A 98 -5.08 -9.27 -13.71
C THR A 98 -4.64 -10.63 -14.25
N SER A 99 -4.64 -11.71 -13.45
CA SER A 99 -4.25 -13.06 -13.92
C SER A 99 -5.43 -13.88 -14.47
N ARG A 100 -6.20 -13.32 -15.41
CA ARG A 100 -7.15 -14.09 -16.24
C ARG A 100 -7.23 -13.63 -17.70
N ARG A 101 -6.10 -13.22 -18.25
CA ARG A 101 -5.90 -13.09 -19.70
C ARG A 101 -4.55 -13.68 -20.09
N PHE A 102 -4.52 -14.99 -20.18
CA PHE A 102 -3.76 -15.70 -21.21
C PHE A 102 -4.78 -16.39 -22.10
#